data_AF-A0A1G1Z6V4-F1
#
_entry.id   AF-A0A1G1Z6V4-F1
#
_cell.length_a   1.000
_cell.length_b   1.000
_cell.length_c   1.000
_cell.angle_alpha   90.00
_cell.angle_beta   90.00
_cell.angle_gamma   90.00
#
_symmetry.space_group_name_H-M   'P 1'
#
loop_
_entity.id
_entity.type
_entity.pdbx_description
1 polymer ?
#
loop_
_entity_poly.entity_id
_entity_poly.type
_entity_poly.pdbx_seq_one_letter_code
_entity_poly.pdbx_strand_id
1 'polypeptide(L)'
;MIIIPLLVALFVGGGTSIAAESALPGNVLYPMKVSVNENVRGFFAVGAEADANWDARRAERRLEEAETLAMMGELNAELRADLEARMESHIEAFKARAAELEDGDDAEAGAEARADFESAIRAHEGILARIVAERAEGRAEVQSLLSRVRLQATAATEARVMAESRISLGLGVNVQAAAEGKMGASSNKIAEAKTYIAKVKASVSAEVYARAEARLNVAIAAHARGEAQLQAKAYAQAFASFQEAIRVSQEAKLIISAEERLDVGASGALRIDSGTNVRTETNTETNSGTGVRGEVKTEVKIGL
;
A
#
# COMPACT_ATOMS: atom_id res chain seq x y z
N MET A 1 -41.61 13.91 -7.30
CA MET A 1 -40.73 13.90 -6.11
C MET A 1 -40.02 12.55 -5.96
N ILE A 2 -39.01 12.27 -6.80
CA ILE A 2 -38.22 11.01 -6.74
C ILE A 2 -36.81 11.28 -6.18
N ILE A 3 -36.47 12.54 -5.93
CA ILE A 3 -35.13 12.98 -5.52
C ILE A 3 -34.84 12.65 -4.03
N ILE A 4 -35.88 12.56 -3.19
CA ILE A 4 -35.74 12.30 -1.75
C ILE A 4 -35.37 10.84 -1.43
N PRO A 5 -35.99 9.79 -2.04
CA PRO A 5 -35.55 8.41 -1.80
C PRO A 5 -34.14 8.10 -2.34
N LEU A 6 -33.69 8.78 -3.41
CA LEU A 6 -32.32 8.61 -3.95
C LEU A 6 -31.26 9.24 -3.03
N LEU A 7 -31.56 10.39 -2.42
CA LEU A 7 -30.67 11.05 -1.45
C LEU A 7 -30.59 10.28 -0.12
N VAL A 8 -31.70 9.67 0.34
CA VAL A 8 -31.67 8.82 1.54
C VAL A 8 -30.93 7.51 1.30
N ALA A 9 -31.04 6.91 0.10
CA ALA A 9 -30.21 5.76 -0.29
C ALA A 9 -28.72 6.12 -0.39
N LEU A 10 -28.38 7.35 -0.82
CA LEU A 10 -27.00 7.84 -0.89
C LEU A 10 -26.42 8.17 0.49
N PHE A 11 -27.24 8.61 1.46
CA PHE A 11 -26.77 8.90 2.83
C PHE A 11 -26.68 7.66 3.72
N VAL A 12 -27.54 6.65 3.52
CA VAL A 12 -27.45 5.35 4.23
C VAL A 12 -26.43 4.42 3.57
N GLY A 13 -26.24 4.51 2.25
CA GLY A 13 -25.22 3.77 1.50
C GLY A 13 -23.84 4.43 1.47
N GLY A 14 -23.75 5.76 1.49
CA GLY A 14 -22.47 6.48 1.40
C GLY A 14 -21.59 6.32 2.63
N GLY A 15 -22.17 6.37 3.83
CA GLY A 15 -21.42 6.20 5.08
C GLY A 15 -20.90 4.77 5.28
N THR A 16 -21.69 3.77 4.89
CA THR A 16 -21.30 2.35 4.98
C THR A 16 -20.28 1.96 3.92
N SER A 17 -20.38 2.50 2.69
CA SER A 17 -19.35 2.33 1.66
C SER A 17 -18.02 2.98 2.01
N ILE A 18 -18.03 4.17 2.64
CA ILE A 18 -16.79 4.83 3.10
C ILE A 18 -16.15 4.04 4.24
N ALA A 19 -16.94 3.56 5.21
CA ALA A 19 -16.44 2.71 6.30
C ALA A 19 -15.91 1.36 5.81
N ALA A 20 -16.51 0.77 4.77
CA ALA A 20 -16.06 -0.47 4.16
C ALA A 20 -14.68 -0.34 3.51
N GLU A 21 -14.27 0.84 3.03
CA GLU A 21 -12.95 1.03 2.40
C GLU A 21 -11.79 0.72 3.36
N SER A 22 -11.97 0.97 4.66
CA SER A 22 -10.97 0.67 5.70
C SER A 22 -11.19 -0.70 6.35
N ALA A 23 -12.18 -1.49 5.91
CA ALA A 23 -12.45 -2.80 6.49
C ALA A 23 -11.32 -3.79 6.17
N LEU A 24 -10.93 -4.55 7.18
CA LEU A 24 -10.01 -5.68 7.09
C LEU A 24 -10.79 -7.00 6.96
N PRO A 25 -10.20 -8.06 6.39
CA PRO A 25 -10.77 -9.40 6.45
C PRO A 25 -11.19 -9.78 7.88
N GLY A 26 -12.39 -10.35 8.02
CA GLY A 26 -13.02 -10.62 9.32
C GLY A 26 -13.99 -9.53 9.80
N ASN A 27 -13.88 -8.29 9.29
CA ASN A 27 -14.85 -7.24 9.62
C ASN A 27 -16.16 -7.43 8.85
N VAL A 28 -17.29 -7.08 9.50
CA VAL A 28 -18.65 -7.18 8.93
C VAL A 28 -18.81 -6.45 7.60
N LEU A 29 -18.08 -5.34 7.41
CA LEU A 29 -18.14 -4.53 6.19
C LEU A 29 -17.14 -4.96 5.10
N TYR A 30 -16.27 -5.93 5.36
CA TYR A 30 -15.29 -6.38 4.38
C TYR A 30 -15.92 -6.97 3.09
N PRO A 31 -17.03 -7.74 3.14
CA PRO A 31 -17.73 -8.15 1.92
C PRO A 31 -18.19 -6.97 1.06
N MET A 32 -18.56 -5.84 1.66
CA MET A 32 -18.95 -4.63 0.92
C MET A 32 -17.74 -3.99 0.20
N LYS A 33 -16.55 -4.03 0.81
CA LYS A 33 -15.31 -3.53 0.19
C LYS A 33 -15.00 -4.29 -1.09
N VAL A 34 -14.91 -5.62 -0.99
CA VAL A 34 -14.43 -6.49 -2.07
C VAL A 34 -15.49 -6.71 -3.14
N SER A 35 -16.78 -6.80 -2.78
CA SER A 35 -17.85 -7.13 -3.73
C SER A 35 -18.52 -5.91 -4.36
N VAL A 36 -18.43 -4.73 -3.74
CA VAL A 36 -19.13 -3.53 -4.20
C VAL A 36 -18.15 -2.41 -4.51
N ASN A 37 -17.40 -1.92 -3.52
CA ASN A 37 -16.56 -0.73 -3.71
C ASN A 37 -15.48 -0.95 -4.78
N GLU A 38 -14.78 -2.06 -4.73
CA GLU A 38 -13.69 -2.37 -5.66
C GLU A 38 -14.21 -2.61 -7.09
N ASN A 39 -15.38 -3.24 -7.23
CA ASN A 39 -15.99 -3.46 -8.54
C ASN A 39 -16.50 -2.15 -9.16
N VAL A 40 -17.08 -1.26 -8.35
CA VAL A 40 -17.52 0.06 -8.82
C VAL A 40 -16.31 0.89 -9.28
N ARG A 41 -15.18 0.86 -8.56
CA ARG A 41 -13.96 1.55 -8.99
C ARG A 41 -13.36 0.94 -10.26
N GLY A 42 -13.33 -0.39 -10.36
CA GLY A 42 -12.90 -1.09 -11.57
C GLY A 42 -13.76 -0.76 -12.78
N PHE A 43 -15.08 -0.57 -12.61
CA PHE A 43 -15.97 -0.16 -13.69
C PHE A 43 -15.67 1.24 -14.26
N PHE A 44 -15.01 2.12 -13.48
CA PHE A 44 -14.60 3.46 -13.92
C PHE A 44 -13.13 3.53 -14.41
N ALA A 45 -12.37 2.44 -14.32
CA ALA A 45 -11.08 2.36 -15.00
C ALA A 45 -11.36 2.28 -16.51
N VAL A 46 -10.92 3.29 -17.27
CA VAL A 46 -11.14 3.34 -18.72
C VAL A 46 -9.80 3.17 -19.41
N GLY A 47 -9.63 2.03 -20.10
CA GLY A 47 -8.43 1.70 -20.88
C GLY A 47 -7.68 0.48 -20.33
N ALA A 48 -7.00 -0.25 -21.22
CA ALA A 48 -6.31 -1.50 -20.87
C ALA A 48 -5.19 -1.30 -19.82
N GLU A 49 -4.48 -0.16 -19.89
CA GLU A 49 -3.49 0.23 -18.87
C GLU A 49 -4.15 0.49 -17.51
N ALA A 50 -5.27 1.23 -17.49
CA ALA A 50 -5.99 1.52 -16.26
C ALA A 50 -6.52 0.24 -15.59
N ASP A 51 -6.98 -0.72 -16.38
CA ASP A 51 -7.42 -2.03 -15.89
C ASP A 51 -6.27 -2.86 -15.32
N ALA A 52 -5.11 -2.88 -16.00
CA ALA A 52 -3.90 -3.55 -15.49
C ALA A 52 -3.49 -2.94 -14.14
N ASN A 53 -3.37 -1.61 -14.08
CA ASN A 53 -3.02 -0.89 -12.85
C ASN A 53 -4.06 -1.10 -11.73
N TRP A 54 -5.33 -1.29 -12.07
CA TRP A 54 -6.37 -1.59 -11.08
C TRP A 54 -6.21 -2.99 -10.47
N ASP A 55 -5.84 -4.00 -11.26
CA ASP A 55 -5.53 -5.33 -10.73
C ASP A 55 -4.25 -5.33 -9.88
N ALA A 56 -3.19 -4.66 -10.32
CA ALA A 56 -2.00 -4.45 -9.50
C ALA A 56 -2.37 -3.84 -8.15
N ARG A 57 -3.20 -2.78 -8.16
CA ARG A 57 -3.62 -2.10 -6.93
C ARG A 57 -4.43 -2.98 -5.99
N ARG A 58 -5.25 -3.89 -6.52
CA ARG A 58 -6.01 -4.84 -5.69
C ARG A 58 -5.11 -5.89 -5.04
N ALA A 59 -4.08 -6.36 -5.75
CA ALA A 59 -3.06 -7.22 -5.16
C ALA A 59 -2.32 -6.50 -4.03
N GLU A 60 -1.86 -5.26 -4.27
CA GLU A 60 -1.24 -4.41 -3.24
C GLU A 60 -2.14 -4.28 -2.01
N ARG A 61 -3.42 -3.94 -2.19
CA ARG A 61 -4.38 -3.81 -1.07
C ARG A 61 -4.46 -5.04 -0.17
N ARG A 62 -4.37 -6.25 -0.73
CA ARG A 62 -4.36 -7.48 0.09
C ARG A 62 -3.09 -7.58 0.94
N LEU A 63 -1.95 -7.13 0.42
CA LEU A 63 -0.71 -7.01 1.19
C LEU A 63 -0.83 -5.94 2.27
N GLU A 64 -1.40 -4.78 1.96
CA GLU A 64 -1.66 -3.71 2.95
C GLU A 64 -2.53 -4.22 4.12
N GLU A 65 -3.58 -5.00 3.81
CA GLU A 65 -4.45 -5.61 4.80
C GLU A 65 -3.71 -6.67 5.63
N ALA A 66 -2.91 -7.52 4.99
CA ALA A 66 -2.11 -8.53 5.68
C ALA A 66 -1.09 -7.91 6.63
N GLU A 67 -0.38 -6.86 6.19
CA GLU A 67 0.56 -6.09 7.00
C GLU A 67 -0.12 -5.45 8.21
N THR A 68 -1.32 -4.90 8.02
CA THR A 68 -2.11 -4.28 9.09
C THR A 68 -2.53 -5.34 10.12
N LEU A 69 -3.10 -6.47 9.68
CA LEU A 69 -3.47 -7.58 10.56
C LEU A 69 -2.24 -8.16 11.29
N ALA A 70 -1.10 -8.24 10.61
CA ALA A 70 0.14 -8.71 11.20
C ALA A 70 0.66 -7.76 12.29
N MET A 71 0.58 -6.44 12.06
CA MET A 71 0.95 -5.43 13.06
C MET A 71 0.03 -5.44 14.27
N MET A 72 -1.24 -5.82 14.08
CA MET A 72 -2.24 -5.97 15.14
C MET A 72 -2.12 -7.33 15.88
N GLY A 73 -1.30 -8.27 15.39
CA GLY A 73 -1.23 -9.63 15.93
C GLY A 73 -2.44 -10.50 15.57
N GLU A 74 -3.28 -10.04 14.65
CA GLU A 74 -4.56 -10.68 14.28
C GLU A 74 -4.46 -11.55 13.01
N LEU A 75 -3.34 -11.49 12.28
CA LEU A 75 -3.14 -12.34 11.10
C LEU A 75 -3.00 -13.81 11.51
N ASN A 76 -4.10 -14.56 11.35
CA ASN A 76 -4.15 -16.00 11.53
C ASN A 76 -4.07 -16.75 10.19
N ALA A 77 -3.96 -18.09 10.25
CA ALA A 77 -3.81 -18.93 9.06
C ALA A 77 -4.96 -18.83 8.05
N GLU A 78 -6.20 -18.65 8.51
CA GLU A 78 -7.38 -18.51 7.65
C GLU A 78 -7.37 -17.17 6.92
N LEU A 79 -7.18 -16.07 7.66
CA LEU A 79 -7.09 -14.72 7.08
C LEU A 79 -5.91 -14.60 6.11
N ARG A 80 -4.76 -15.19 6.48
CA ARG A 80 -3.59 -15.29 5.58
C ARG A 80 -3.96 -16.00 4.28
N ALA A 81 -4.63 -17.16 4.35
CA ALA A 81 -4.98 -17.94 3.17
C ALA A 81 -5.98 -17.22 2.25
N ASP A 82 -7.00 -16.53 2.80
CA ASP A 82 -7.95 -15.72 2.02
C ASP A 82 -7.23 -14.56 1.31
N LEU A 83 -6.37 -13.84 2.04
CA LEU A 83 -5.59 -12.73 1.48
C LEU A 83 -4.62 -13.21 0.39
N GLU A 84 -3.92 -14.31 0.61
CA GLU A 84 -3.02 -14.93 -0.38
C GLU A 84 -3.77 -15.32 -1.65
N ALA A 85 -4.95 -15.95 -1.53
CA ALA A 85 -5.73 -16.38 -2.68
C ALA A 85 -6.25 -15.19 -3.51
N ARG A 86 -6.75 -14.14 -2.85
CA ARG A 86 -7.21 -12.91 -3.53
C ARG A 86 -6.05 -12.17 -4.19
N MET A 87 -4.93 -12.05 -3.48
CA MET A 87 -3.72 -11.44 -4.00
C MET A 87 -3.29 -12.17 -5.28
N GLU A 88 -3.15 -13.50 -5.24
CA GLU A 88 -2.74 -14.29 -6.40
C GLU A 88 -3.69 -14.09 -7.59
N SER A 89 -5.00 -14.10 -7.34
CA SER A 89 -6.00 -13.86 -8.39
C SER A 89 -5.82 -12.50 -9.08
N HIS A 90 -5.51 -11.44 -8.31
CA HIS A 90 -5.28 -10.11 -8.87
C HIS A 90 -3.93 -10.02 -9.60
N ILE A 91 -2.90 -10.69 -9.09
CA ILE A 91 -1.59 -10.77 -9.76
C ILE A 91 -1.71 -11.45 -11.12
N GLU A 92 -2.44 -12.56 -11.23
CA GLU A 92 -2.63 -13.25 -12.50
C GLU A 92 -3.45 -12.41 -13.50
N ALA A 93 -4.49 -11.72 -13.02
CA ALA A 93 -5.27 -10.79 -13.85
C ALA A 93 -4.44 -9.59 -14.34
N PHE A 94 -3.55 -9.07 -13.50
CA PHE A 94 -2.57 -8.06 -13.87
C PHE A 94 -1.59 -8.59 -14.92
N LYS A 95 -0.99 -9.77 -14.69
CA LYS A 95 -0.01 -10.37 -15.60
C LYS A 95 -0.58 -10.57 -17.01
N ALA A 96 -1.83 -11.00 -17.11
CA ALA A 96 -2.54 -11.17 -18.37
C ALA A 96 -2.71 -9.84 -19.12
N ARG A 97 -3.23 -8.81 -18.46
CA ARG A 97 -3.43 -7.49 -19.09
C ARG A 97 -2.12 -6.80 -19.45
N ALA A 98 -1.11 -6.91 -18.60
CA ALA A 98 0.22 -6.40 -18.91
C ALA A 98 0.80 -7.08 -20.16
N ALA A 99 0.58 -8.40 -20.33
CA ALA A 99 0.99 -9.11 -21.53
C ALA A 99 0.20 -8.66 -22.77
N GLU A 100 -1.12 -8.41 -22.64
CA GLU A 100 -1.95 -7.88 -23.73
C GLU A 100 -1.49 -6.48 -24.18
N LEU A 101 -1.09 -5.61 -23.25
CA LEU A 101 -0.50 -4.31 -23.56
C LEU A 101 0.83 -4.46 -24.29
N GLU A 102 1.69 -5.37 -23.81
CA GLU A 102 3.01 -5.67 -24.39
C GLU A 102 2.95 -6.24 -25.80
N ASP A 103 1.94 -7.07 -26.09
CA ASP A 103 1.73 -7.68 -27.40
C ASP A 103 0.88 -6.77 -28.33
N GLY A 104 0.32 -5.69 -27.79
CA GLY A 104 -0.50 -4.70 -28.51
C GLY A 104 0.29 -3.46 -28.96
N ASP A 105 -0.44 -2.39 -29.27
CA ASP A 105 0.13 -1.12 -29.75
C ASP A 105 0.80 -0.28 -28.63
N ASP A 106 0.65 -0.68 -27.36
CA ASP A 106 1.10 0.08 -26.20
C ASP A 106 2.07 -0.72 -25.31
N ALA A 107 3.09 -1.27 -25.97
CA ALA A 107 4.07 -2.12 -25.30
C ALA A 107 4.86 -1.38 -24.21
N GLU A 108 5.02 -0.07 -24.34
CA GLU A 108 5.65 0.77 -23.31
C GLU A 108 4.79 0.84 -22.04
N ALA A 109 3.48 1.06 -22.16
CA ALA A 109 2.59 1.06 -21.00
C ALA A 109 2.57 -0.29 -20.28
N GLY A 110 2.57 -1.40 -21.02
CA GLY A 110 2.64 -2.74 -20.42
C GLY A 110 3.92 -2.96 -19.60
N ALA A 111 5.07 -2.58 -20.14
CA ALA A 111 6.34 -2.69 -19.43
C ALA A 111 6.46 -1.72 -18.23
N GLU A 112 5.91 -0.51 -18.36
CA GLU A 112 5.85 0.46 -17.27
C GLU A 112 4.99 -0.09 -16.12
N ALA A 113 3.81 -0.63 -16.42
CA ALA A 113 2.96 -1.27 -15.43
C ALA A 113 3.68 -2.44 -14.72
N ARG A 114 4.48 -3.25 -15.44
CA ARG A 114 5.32 -4.31 -14.82
C ARG A 114 6.39 -3.75 -13.89
N ALA A 115 7.06 -2.66 -14.27
CA ALA A 115 8.07 -2.03 -13.44
C ALA A 115 7.49 -1.43 -12.16
N ASP A 116 6.32 -0.80 -12.27
CA ASP A 116 5.57 -0.25 -11.14
C ASP A 116 5.12 -1.36 -10.18
N PHE A 117 4.57 -2.46 -10.73
CA PHE A 117 4.18 -3.62 -9.94
C PHE A 117 5.37 -4.29 -9.23
N GLU A 118 6.51 -4.44 -9.91
CA GLU A 118 7.74 -4.97 -9.29
C GLU A 118 8.20 -4.10 -8.10
N SER A 119 8.18 -2.78 -8.28
CA SER A 119 8.53 -1.83 -7.22
C SER A 119 7.61 -1.98 -6.01
N ALA A 120 6.30 -2.10 -6.27
CA ALA A 120 5.30 -2.24 -5.23
C ALA A 120 5.48 -3.54 -4.43
N ILE A 121 5.60 -4.68 -5.11
CA ILE A 121 5.76 -5.98 -4.46
C ILE A 121 7.07 -6.03 -3.66
N ARG A 122 8.18 -5.44 -4.16
CA ARG A 122 9.43 -5.36 -3.41
C ARG A 122 9.33 -4.49 -2.16
N ALA A 123 8.59 -3.38 -2.23
CA ALA A 123 8.34 -2.56 -1.04
C ALA A 123 7.60 -3.36 0.03
N HIS A 124 6.53 -4.08 -0.36
CA HIS A 124 5.77 -4.97 0.52
C HIS A 124 6.62 -6.13 1.07
N GLU A 125 7.50 -6.71 0.26
CA GLU A 125 8.48 -7.72 0.72
C GLU A 125 9.33 -7.16 1.87
N GLY A 126 9.85 -5.94 1.72
CA GLY A 126 10.66 -5.27 2.73
C GLY A 126 9.89 -4.97 4.02
N ILE A 127 8.61 -4.58 3.92
CA ILE A 127 7.74 -4.32 5.07
C ILE A 127 7.46 -5.63 5.83
N LEU A 128 7.06 -6.69 5.13
CA LEU A 128 6.81 -8.00 5.74
C LEU A 128 8.06 -8.58 6.42
N ALA A 129 9.23 -8.45 5.78
CA ALA A 129 10.50 -8.86 6.37
C ALA A 129 10.81 -8.14 7.69
N ARG A 130 10.48 -6.84 7.77
CA ARG A 130 10.60 -6.06 9.00
C ARG A 130 9.61 -6.54 10.07
N ILE A 131 8.34 -6.74 9.71
CA ILE A 131 7.33 -7.25 10.66
C ILE A 131 7.78 -8.59 11.26
N VAL A 132 8.31 -9.50 10.43
CA VAL A 132 8.91 -10.77 10.91
C VAL A 132 10.06 -10.52 11.88
N ALA A 133 10.93 -9.53 11.63
CA ALA A 133 12.06 -9.24 12.51
C ALA A 133 11.61 -8.66 13.86
N GLU A 134 10.61 -7.78 13.86
CA GLU A 134 10.20 -6.99 15.03
C GLU A 134 9.13 -7.68 15.90
N ARG A 135 8.29 -8.55 15.34
CA ARG A 135 7.13 -9.13 16.03
C ARG A 135 7.27 -10.65 16.25
N ALA A 136 6.91 -11.11 17.44
CA ALA A 136 6.86 -12.53 17.77
C ALA A 136 5.48 -13.16 17.52
N GLU A 137 4.41 -12.44 17.81
CA GLU A 137 3.03 -12.87 17.56
C GLU A 137 2.74 -12.91 16.05
N GLY A 138 2.02 -13.93 15.59
CA GLY A 138 1.72 -14.12 14.16
C GLY A 138 2.94 -14.37 13.26
N ARG A 139 4.17 -14.44 13.81
CA ARG A 139 5.42 -14.53 13.03
C ARG A 139 5.40 -15.68 12.02
N ALA A 140 4.86 -16.83 12.37
CA ALA A 140 4.77 -17.98 11.45
C ALA A 140 3.90 -17.66 10.22
N GLU A 141 2.80 -16.94 10.42
CA GLU A 141 1.87 -16.55 9.35
C GLU A 141 2.48 -15.49 8.45
N VAL A 142 3.12 -14.48 9.04
CA VAL A 142 3.84 -13.44 8.29
C VAL A 142 5.01 -14.04 7.52
N GLN A 143 5.74 -15.00 8.09
CA GLN A 143 6.85 -15.69 7.43
C GLN A 143 6.37 -16.51 6.22
N SER A 144 5.22 -17.17 6.32
CA SER A 144 4.62 -17.88 5.19
C SER A 144 4.24 -16.91 4.07
N LEU A 145 3.55 -15.82 4.40
CA LEU A 145 3.16 -14.79 3.44
C LEU A 145 4.40 -14.15 2.77
N LEU A 146 5.41 -13.77 3.56
CA LEU A 146 6.67 -13.22 3.07
C LEU A 146 7.35 -14.16 2.06
N SER A 147 7.30 -15.47 2.30
CA SER A 147 7.89 -16.45 1.38
C SER A 147 7.16 -16.46 0.03
N ARG A 148 5.83 -16.32 0.02
CA ARG A 148 5.05 -16.17 -1.22
C ARG A 148 5.32 -14.85 -1.92
N VAL A 149 5.38 -13.75 -1.18
CA VAL A 149 5.66 -12.43 -1.72
C VAL A 149 7.05 -12.38 -2.36
N ARG A 150 8.05 -13.04 -1.78
CA ARG A 150 9.39 -13.20 -2.39
C ARG A 150 9.36 -13.92 -3.74
N LEU A 151 8.55 -14.97 -3.86
CA LEU A 151 8.38 -15.67 -5.13
C LEU A 151 7.75 -14.74 -6.18
N GLN A 152 6.71 -13.99 -5.81
CA GLN A 152 6.08 -13.02 -6.70
C GLN A 152 7.00 -11.84 -7.06
N ALA A 153 7.82 -11.36 -6.11
CA ALA A 153 8.82 -10.31 -6.36
C ALA A 153 9.87 -10.78 -7.39
N THR A 154 10.30 -12.03 -7.28
CA THR A 154 11.23 -12.66 -8.23
C THR A 154 10.59 -12.78 -9.61
N ALA A 155 9.37 -13.32 -9.69
CA ALA A 155 8.64 -13.43 -10.95
C ALA A 155 8.35 -12.07 -11.60
N ALA A 156 8.01 -11.05 -10.80
CA ALA A 156 7.80 -9.68 -11.29
C ALA A 156 9.10 -9.08 -11.86
N THR A 157 10.24 -9.39 -11.24
CA THR A 157 11.56 -8.95 -11.73
C THR A 157 11.88 -9.60 -13.07
N GLU A 158 11.68 -10.90 -13.21
CA GLU A 158 11.90 -11.62 -14.46
C GLU A 158 10.98 -11.09 -15.56
N ALA A 159 9.70 -10.88 -15.27
CA ALA A 159 8.73 -10.34 -16.22
C ALA A 159 9.11 -8.93 -16.68
N ARG A 160 9.52 -8.05 -15.76
CA ARG A 160 10.02 -6.71 -16.07
C ARG A 160 11.26 -6.76 -16.98
N VAL A 161 12.24 -7.60 -16.65
CA VAL A 161 13.47 -7.73 -17.46
C VAL A 161 13.14 -8.19 -18.88
N MET A 162 12.21 -9.14 -19.03
CA MET A 162 11.76 -9.59 -20.35
C MET A 162 11.07 -8.46 -21.13
N ALA A 163 10.18 -7.70 -20.48
CA ALA A 163 9.47 -6.57 -21.09
C ALA A 163 10.44 -5.47 -21.55
N GLU A 164 11.36 -5.06 -20.68
CA GLU A 164 12.40 -4.07 -21.01
C GLU A 164 13.32 -4.55 -22.13
N SER A 165 13.67 -5.83 -22.16
CA SER A 165 14.46 -6.40 -23.25
C SER A 165 13.71 -6.34 -24.58
N ARG A 166 12.40 -6.63 -24.60
CA ARG A 166 11.58 -6.52 -25.82
C ARG A 166 11.52 -5.08 -26.30
N ILE A 167 11.30 -4.13 -25.40
CA ILE A 167 11.33 -2.69 -25.72
C ILE A 167 12.69 -2.30 -26.29
N SER A 168 13.78 -2.65 -25.61
CA SER A 168 15.13 -2.31 -26.09
C SER A 168 15.44 -2.89 -27.46
N LEU A 169 14.92 -4.07 -27.80
CA LEU A 169 15.05 -4.68 -29.13
C LEU A 169 14.15 -3.98 -30.18
N GLY A 170 12.95 -3.56 -29.79
CA GLY A 170 11.99 -2.86 -30.64
C GLY A 170 12.30 -1.38 -30.90
N LEU A 171 13.01 -0.71 -29.98
CA LEU A 171 13.32 0.73 -30.05
C LEU A 171 14.17 1.15 -31.27
N GLY A 172 14.80 0.20 -31.98
CA GLY A 172 15.40 0.41 -33.30
C GLY A 172 16.21 1.72 -33.43
N VAL A 173 15.80 2.60 -34.35
CA VAL A 173 16.52 3.83 -34.73
C VAL A 173 16.33 4.99 -33.73
N ASN A 174 15.41 4.90 -32.76
CA ASN A 174 15.02 6.04 -31.91
C ASN A 174 15.32 5.87 -30.40
N VAL A 175 16.31 5.03 -30.04
CA VAL A 175 16.71 4.77 -28.64
C VAL A 175 17.12 6.07 -27.90
N GLN A 176 17.63 7.07 -28.62
CA GLN A 176 17.98 8.36 -28.04
C GLN A 176 16.76 9.09 -27.46
N ALA A 177 15.70 9.28 -28.25
CA ALA A 177 14.52 10.00 -27.79
C ALA A 177 13.83 9.27 -26.63
N ALA A 178 13.83 7.93 -26.64
CA ALA A 178 13.33 7.12 -25.52
C ALA A 178 14.14 7.35 -24.24
N ALA A 179 15.48 7.36 -24.33
CA ALA A 179 16.34 7.64 -23.19
C ALA A 179 16.14 9.07 -22.66
N GLU A 180 16.01 10.07 -23.53
CA GLU A 180 15.71 11.46 -23.15
C GLU A 180 14.34 11.60 -22.48
N GLY A 181 13.32 10.89 -22.97
CA GLY A 181 12.00 10.81 -22.35
C GLY A 181 12.08 10.24 -20.93
N LYS A 182 12.77 9.10 -20.75
CA LYS A 182 12.96 8.48 -19.42
C LYS A 182 13.84 9.33 -18.49
N MET A 183 14.77 10.13 -19.02
CA MET A 183 15.50 11.12 -18.21
C MET A 183 14.53 12.12 -17.56
N GLY A 184 13.59 12.67 -18.33
CA GLY A 184 12.56 13.57 -17.80
C GLY A 184 11.67 12.90 -16.76
N ALA A 185 11.18 11.69 -17.06
CA ALA A 185 10.33 10.92 -16.15
C ALA A 185 11.05 10.57 -14.83
N SER A 186 12.29 10.11 -14.90
CA SER A 186 13.09 9.77 -13.72
C SER A 186 13.37 10.99 -12.84
N SER A 187 13.71 12.14 -13.42
CA SER A 187 13.86 13.39 -12.67
C SER A 187 12.57 13.77 -11.91
N ASN A 188 11.42 13.67 -12.58
CA ASN A 188 10.13 13.96 -11.96
C ASN A 188 9.81 13.00 -10.80
N LYS A 189 10.03 11.69 -10.98
CA LYS A 189 9.77 10.69 -9.94
C LYS A 189 10.71 10.84 -8.74
N ILE A 190 11.98 11.18 -8.96
CA ILE A 190 12.93 11.51 -7.89
C ILE A 190 12.45 12.74 -7.11
N ALA A 191 12.02 13.80 -7.81
CA ALA A 191 11.53 15.02 -7.18
C ALA A 191 10.26 14.78 -6.35
N GLU A 192 9.35 13.96 -6.87
CA GLU A 192 8.13 13.54 -6.17
C GLU A 192 8.47 12.75 -4.90
N ALA A 193 9.32 11.73 -5.01
CA ALA A 193 9.75 10.90 -3.89
C ALA A 193 10.46 11.75 -2.82
N LYS A 194 11.38 12.63 -3.23
CA LYS A 194 12.08 13.57 -2.34
C LYS A 194 11.10 14.47 -1.58
N THR A 195 10.12 15.04 -2.28
CA THR A 195 9.12 15.92 -1.67
C THR A 195 8.25 15.17 -0.67
N TYR A 196 7.79 13.98 -1.03
CA TYR A 196 6.98 13.16 -0.13
C TYR A 196 7.77 12.71 1.11
N ILE A 197 9.00 12.22 0.93
CA ILE A 197 9.87 11.80 2.04
C ILE A 197 10.13 12.96 3.01
N ALA A 198 10.36 14.17 2.50
CA ALA A 198 10.53 15.36 3.33
C ALA A 198 9.25 15.73 4.10
N LYS A 199 8.08 15.63 3.45
CA LYS A 199 6.77 15.94 4.05
C LYS A 199 6.45 15.06 5.25
N VAL A 200 6.69 13.75 5.14
CA VAL A 200 6.32 12.77 6.17
C VAL A 200 7.43 12.52 7.21
N LYS A 201 8.57 13.21 7.11
CA LYS A 201 9.72 13.05 8.02
C LYS A 201 9.33 13.14 9.50
N ALA A 202 8.40 14.02 9.85
CA ALA A 202 7.97 14.23 11.24
C ALA A 202 6.95 13.18 11.73
N SER A 203 6.37 12.39 10.82
CA SER A 203 5.32 11.41 11.12
C SER A 203 5.80 9.96 10.98
N VAL A 204 7.10 9.74 10.79
CA VAL A 204 7.68 8.39 10.70
C VAL A 204 8.90 8.27 11.61
N SER A 205 9.28 7.04 11.94
CA SER A 205 10.48 6.77 12.75
C SER A 205 11.77 7.20 12.02
N ALA A 206 12.80 7.54 12.80
CA ALA A 206 14.10 7.93 12.25
C ALA A 206 14.74 6.81 11.39
N GLU A 207 14.51 5.55 11.76
CA GLU A 207 14.99 4.40 11.00
C GLU A 207 14.31 4.30 9.63
N VAL A 208 12.98 4.43 9.58
CA VAL A 208 12.24 4.38 8.32
C VAL A 208 12.62 5.54 7.41
N TYR A 209 12.73 6.75 7.98
CA TYR A 209 13.20 7.91 7.23
C TYR A 209 14.58 7.67 6.60
N ALA A 210 15.55 7.18 7.40
CA ALA A 210 16.90 6.89 6.91
C ALA A 210 16.89 5.82 5.80
N ARG A 211 16.02 4.82 5.89
CA ARG A 211 15.88 3.76 4.87
C ARG A 211 15.30 4.30 3.56
N ALA A 212 14.25 5.12 3.64
CA ALA A 212 13.66 5.76 2.47
C ALA A 212 14.65 6.74 1.82
N GLU A 213 15.40 7.50 2.62
CA GLU A 213 16.45 8.39 2.14
C GLU A 213 17.60 7.60 1.46
N ALA A 214 18.02 6.47 2.02
CA ALA A 214 19.02 5.60 1.40
C ALA A 214 18.55 5.09 0.03
N ARG A 215 17.28 4.67 -0.11
CA ARG A 215 16.71 4.27 -1.40
C ARG A 215 16.62 5.43 -2.38
N LEU A 216 16.18 6.60 -1.94
CA LEU A 216 16.17 7.81 -2.77
C LEU A 216 17.57 8.13 -3.30
N ASN A 217 18.62 7.96 -2.47
CA ASN A 217 20.00 8.17 -2.91
C ASN A 217 20.45 7.16 -3.97
N VAL A 218 20.00 5.90 -3.90
CA VAL A 218 20.23 4.91 -4.96
C VAL A 218 19.56 5.35 -6.26
N ALA A 219 18.33 5.87 -6.21
CA ALA A 219 17.65 6.40 -7.40
C ALA A 219 18.39 7.60 -8.02
N ILE A 220 18.86 8.53 -7.18
CA ILE A 220 19.67 9.69 -7.62
C ILE A 220 20.95 9.22 -8.31
N ALA A 221 21.63 8.22 -7.74
CA ALA A 221 22.85 7.66 -8.33
C ALA A 221 22.58 6.96 -9.67
N ALA A 222 21.46 6.24 -9.81
CA ALA A 222 21.05 5.62 -11.06
C ALA A 222 20.72 6.68 -12.13
N HIS A 223 20.03 7.77 -11.78
CA HIS A 223 19.76 8.87 -12.70
C HIS A 223 21.04 9.52 -13.20
N ALA A 224 21.97 9.85 -12.30
CA ALA A 224 23.27 10.42 -12.67
C ALA A 224 24.08 9.47 -13.58
N ARG A 225 24.00 8.16 -13.35
CA ARG A 225 24.59 7.16 -14.24
C ARG A 225 23.96 7.20 -15.63
N GLY A 226 22.63 7.34 -15.71
CA GLY A 226 21.89 7.52 -16.95
C GLY A 226 22.31 8.78 -17.71
N GLU A 227 22.47 9.91 -17.04
CA GLU A 227 22.95 11.16 -17.66
C GLU A 227 24.35 10.99 -18.28
N ALA A 228 25.27 10.35 -17.56
CA ALA A 228 26.61 10.06 -18.06
C ALA A 228 26.59 9.14 -19.30
N GLN A 229 25.74 8.11 -19.27
CA GLN A 229 25.56 7.20 -20.41
C GLN A 229 24.91 7.90 -21.61
N LEU A 230 23.97 8.82 -21.37
CA LEU A 230 23.33 9.62 -22.41
C LEU A 230 24.36 10.52 -23.11
N GLN A 231 25.22 11.19 -22.35
CA GLN A 231 26.33 11.99 -22.87
C GLN A 231 27.33 11.16 -23.69
N ALA A 232 27.58 9.92 -23.26
CA ALA A 232 28.41 8.95 -23.97
C ALA A 232 27.73 8.33 -25.21
N LYS A 233 26.49 8.73 -25.54
CA LYS A 233 25.65 8.14 -26.60
C LYS A 233 25.35 6.65 -26.40
N ALA A 234 25.50 6.15 -25.19
CA ALA A 234 25.16 4.79 -24.80
C ALA A 234 23.65 4.71 -24.46
N TYR A 235 22.80 5.02 -25.45
CA TYR A 235 21.37 5.28 -25.23
C TYR A 235 20.60 4.13 -24.57
N ALA A 236 20.88 2.88 -24.95
CA ALA A 236 20.24 1.71 -24.33
C ALA A 236 20.61 1.57 -22.85
N GLN A 237 21.87 1.86 -22.50
CA GLN A 237 22.33 1.82 -21.10
C GLN A 237 21.74 2.98 -20.31
N ALA A 238 21.68 4.17 -20.91
CA ALA A 238 21.07 5.35 -20.31
C ALA A 238 19.58 5.11 -20.01
N PHE A 239 18.83 4.57 -20.98
CA PHE A 239 17.45 4.17 -20.82
C PHE A 239 17.28 3.22 -19.62
N ALA A 240 18.08 2.16 -19.54
CA ALA A 240 18.02 1.21 -18.44
C ALA A 240 18.32 1.86 -17.07
N SER A 241 19.32 2.74 -16.98
CA SER A 241 19.64 3.46 -15.74
C SER A 241 18.54 4.45 -15.32
N PHE A 242 17.88 5.11 -16.26
CA PHE A 242 16.73 5.98 -15.96
C PHE A 242 15.51 5.19 -15.50
N GLN A 243 15.25 4.01 -16.08
CA GLN A 243 14.21 3.10 -15.61
C GLN A 243 14.51 2.60 -14.19
N GLU A 244 15.77 2.25 -13.90
CA GLU A 244 16.19 1.92 -12.54
C GLU A 244 15.92 3.07 -11.55
N ALA A 245 16.22 4.31 -11.95
CA ALA A 245 15.97 5.48 -11.12
C ALA A 245 14.48 5.71 -10.80
N ILE A 246 13.59 5.51 -11.78
CA ILE A 246 12.12 5.61 -11.61
C ILE A 246 11.66 4.59 -10.56
N ARG A 247 12.02 3.33 -10.77
CA ARG A 247 11.65 2.17 -9.95
C ARG A 247 12.07 2.35 -8.49
N VAL A 248 13.33 2.72 -8.28
CA VAL A 248 13.89 2.91 -6.93
C VAL A 248 13.30 4.15 -6.25
N SER A 249 12.91 5.19 -7.00
CA SER A 249 12.21 6.36 -6.44
C SER A 249 10.83 5.99 -5.91
N GLN A 250 10.08 5.15 -6.65
CA GLN A 250 8.78 4.63 -6.21
C GLN A 250 8.93 3.72 -5.00
N GLU A 251 9.92 2.81 -4.99
CA GLU A 251 10.23 1.98 -3.83
C GLU A 251 10.48 2.84 -2.57
N ALA A 252 11.28 3.91 -2.69
CA ALA A 252 11.55 4.83 -1.59
C ALA A 252 10.29 5.51 -1.05
N LYS A 253 9.39 5.95 -1.96
CA LYS A 253 8.12 6.57 -1.60
C LYS A 253 7.17 5.58 -0.91
N LEU A 254 7.10 4.33 -1.39
CA LEU A 254 6.23 3.29 -0.84
C LEU A 254 6.68 2.84 0.55
N ILE A 255 7.99 2.68 0.76
CA ILE A 255 8.55 2.32 2.07
C ILE A 255 8.11 3.32 3.14
N ILE A 256 8.19 4.62 2.86
CA ILE A 256 7.85 5.65 3.84
C ILE A 256 6.33 5.86 3.98
N SER A 257 5.55 5.67 2.92
CA SER A 257 4.08 5.77 3.01
C SER A 257 3.45 4.61 3.77
N ALA A 258 4.04 3.42 3.68
CA ALA A 258 3.58 2.26 4.43
C ALA A 258 3.73 2.47 5.94
N GLU A 259 4.82 3.09 6.39
CA GLU A 259 5.00 3.37 7.82
C GLU A 259 3.99 4.38 8.35
N GLU A 260 3.74 5.47 7.62
CA GLU A 260 2.70 6.43 7.95
C GLU A 260 1.35 5.72 8.14
N ARG A 261 1.00 4.77 7.27
CA ARG A 261 -0.21 3.96 7.39
C ARG A 261 -0.20 3.04 8.62
N LEU A 262 0.90 2.31 8.83
CA LEU A 262 0.98 1.29 9.88
C LEU A 262 1.02 1.92 11.28
N ASP A 263 1.63 3.10 11.44
CA ASP A 263 1.66 3.84 12.71
C ASP A 263 0.28 4.44 13.06
N VAL A 264 -0.44 4.94 12.05
CA VAL A 264 -1.84 5.39 12.20
C VAL A 264 -2.77 4.22 12.54
N GLY A 265 -2.58 3.05 11.92
CA GLY A 265 -3.36 1.84 12.21
C GLY A 265 -3.17 1.33 13.65
N ALA A 266 -1.93 1.30 14.13
CA ALA A 266 -1.60 0.93 15.51
C ALA A 266 -2.16 1.93 16.53
N SER A 267 -2.04 3.24 16.25
CA SER A 267 -2.56 4.31 17.10
C SER A 267 -4.10 4.37 17.13
N GLY A 268 -4.77 3.98 16.03
CA GLY A 268 -6.22 3.89 15.94
C GLY A 268 -6.81 2.72 16.73
N ALA A 269 -6.15 1.56 16.70
CA ALA A 269 -6.57 0.37 17.45
C ALA A 269 -6.54 0.60 18.98
N LEU A 270 -5.58 1.38 19.48
CA LEU A 270 -5.52 1.78 20.90
C LEU A 270 -6.65 2.71 21.35
N ARG A 271 -7.44 3.29 20.44
CA ARG A 271 -8.56 4.19 20.77
C ARG A 271 -9.92 3.49 20.74
N ILE A 272 -9.98 2.22 20.35
CA ILE A 272 -11.20 1.40 20.33
C ILE A 272 -11.28 0.52 21.59
N ASP A 273 -10.76 0.95 22.74
CA ASP A 273 -11.12 0.31 24.01
C ASP A 273 -11.15 1.34 25.15
N SER A 274 -12.21 2.13 25.17
CA SER A 274 -12.74 2.79 26.38
C SER A 274 -14.13 3.34 26.08
N GLY A 275 -15.01 2.44 25.63
CA GLY A 275 -16.46 2.64 25.64
C GLY A 275 -17.07 2.32 27.00
N THR A 276 -16.33 2.42 28.10
CA THR A 276 -16.93 2.35 29.44
C THR A 276 -17.56 3.68 29.75
N ASN A 277 -18.86 3.77 29.46
CA ASN A 277 -19.72 4.89 29.82
C ASN A 277 -19.82 4.99 31.35
N VAL A 278 -18.83 5.61 31.99
CA VAL A 278 -18.93 6.03 33.39
C VAL A 278 -19.80 7.28 33.40
N ARG A 279 -21.12 7.05 33.51
CA ARG A 279 -22.06 8.10 33.93
C ARG A 279 -21.77 8.42 35.40
N THR A 280 -20.95 9.43 35.63
CA THR A 280 -20.94 10.15 36.91
C THR A 280 -22.22 10.98 37.00
N GLU A 281 -23.28 10.39 37.55
CA GLU A 281 -24.42 11.15 38.05
C GLU A 281 -23.97 11.91 39.29
N THR A 282 -23.72 13.20 39.12
CA THR A 282 -23.43 14.10 40.23
C THR A 282 -24.77 14.54 40.81
N ASN A 283 -25.28 13.78 41.79
CA ASN A 283 -26.46 14.20 42.55
C ASN A 283 -26.07 15.35 43.48
N THR A 284 -26.44 16.56 43.10
CA THR A 284 -26.26 17.76 43.92
C THR A 284 -27.48 17.87 44.84
N GLU A 285 -27.44 17.18 45.98
CA GLU A 285 -28.36 17.47 47.09
C GLU A 285 -27.75 18.54 47.98
N THR A 286 -28.32 19.73 47.88
CA THR A 286 -28.12 20.84 48.79
C THR A 286 -28.71 20.45 50.15
N ASN A 287 -27.88 20.14 51.15
CA ASN A 287 -28.32 20.30 52.53
C ASN A 287 -27.17 20.70 53.48
N SER A 288 -27.49 21.71 54.26
CA SER A 288 -26.71 22.41 55.25
C SER A 288 -26.30 21.55 56.45
N GLY A 289 -25.08 21.77 56.95
CA GLY A 289 -24.74 21.57 58.37
C GLY A 289 -23.75 20.45 58.69
N THR A 290 -22.61 20.85 59.23
CA THR A 290 -21.77 20.13 60.23
C THR A 290 -21.23 18.74 59.91
N GLY A 291 -19.91 18.68 59.66
CA GLY A 291 -18.93 17.73 60.22
C GLY A 291 -19.19 16.22 60.17
N VAL A 292 -18.23 15.50 59.55
CA VAL A 292 -17.55 14.26 60.02
C VAL A 292 -17.27 13.28 58.86
N ARG A 293 -15.97 12.94 58.76
CA ARG A 293 -15.30 11.71 58.27
C ARG A 293 -16.21 10.60 57.68
N GLY A 294 -16.06 10.32 56.38
CA GLY A 294 -16.68 9.16 55.72
C GLY A 294 -15.66 8.07 55.35
N GLU A 295 -15.87 6.86 55.87
CA GLU A 295 -15.23 5.62 55.43
C GLU A 295 -15.78 5.17 54.08
N VAL A 296 -14.92 4.65 53.20
CA VAL A 296 -15.32 4.06 51.92
C VAL A 296 -15.52 2.56 52.12
N LYS A 297 -16.77 2.09 52.00
CA LYS A 297 -17.12 0.67 51.95
C LYS A 297 -17.33 0.27 50.48
N THR A 298 -16.48 -0.61 49.97
CA THR A 298 -16.64 -1.23 48.65
C THR A 298 -17.36 -2.58 48.79
N GLU A 299 -18.56 -2.68 48.23
CA GLU A 299 -19.25 -3.96 48.03
C GLU A 299 -19.05 -4.42 46.58
N VAL A 300 -18.46 -5.60 46.41
CA VAL A 300 -18.31 -6.30 45.12
C VAL A 300 -19.42 -7.35 45.03
N LYS A 301 -20.33 -7.21 44.07
CA LYS A 301 -21.26 -8.28 43.69
C LYS A 301 -20.73 -9.01 42.45
N ILE A 302 -20.41 -10.29 42.63
CA ILE A 302 -20.04 -11.21 41.56
C ILE A 302 -21.30 -11.99 41.20
N GLY A 303 -21.81 -11.82 39.98
CA GLY A 303 -22.90 -12.63 39.44
C GLY A 303 -22.35 -13.87 38.75
N LEU A 304 -22.84 -15.05 39.16
CA LEU A 304 -22.75 -16.31 38.43
C LEU A 304 -23.59 -16.27 37.14
#